data_AF-A0AAW6P9G5-F1
#
_entry.id   AF-A0AAW6P9G5-F1
#
_cell.length_a   1.000
_cell.length_b   1.000
_cell.length_c   1.000
_cell.angle_alpha   90.00
_cell.angle_beta   90.00
_cell.angle_gamma   90.00
#
_symmetry.space_group_name_H-M   'P 1'
#
loop_
_entity.id
_entity.type
_entity.pdbx_description
1 polymer ?
#
loop_
_entity_poly.entity_id
_entity_poly.type
_entity_poly.pdbx_seq_one_letter_code
_entity_poly.pdbx_strand_id
1 'polypeptide(L)' 'MKSALLCLLRGCEWEGREVLEVGRERLLHQCCRRCGAHRYAAAAELP' A
#
# COMPACT_ATOMS: atom_id res chain seq x y z
N MET A 1 9.49 16.93 5.97
CA MET A 1 10.72 16.19 5.59
C MET A 1 11.12 15.09 6.61
N LYS A 2 10.18 14.31 7.19
CA LYS A 2 10.52 13.23 8.15
C LYS A 2 9.86 11.87 7.85
N SER A 3 8.83 11.84 7.02
CA SER A 3 8.00 10.65 6.89
C SER A 3 8.65 9.48 6.15
N ALA A 4 9.53 9.74 5.18
CA ALA A 4 10.24 8.70 4.43
C ALA A 4 11.26 7.94 5.30
N LEU A 5 12.09 8.65 6.07
CA LEU A 5 13.08 8.04 6.98
C LEU A 5 12.39 7.19 8.07
N LEU A 6 11.27 7.68 8.61
CA LEU A 6 10.47 6.93 9.58
C LEU A 6 9.95 5.60 8.99
N CYS A 7 9.51 5.60 7.73
CA CYS A 7 9.04 4.38 7.07
C CYS A 7 10.19 3.43 6.73
N LEU A 8 11.38 3.94 6.41
CA LEU A 8 12.57 3.10 6.24
C LEU A 8 12.90 2.32 7.53
N LEU A 9 12.78 2.97 8.69
CA LEU A 9 13.13 2.36 9.98
C LEU A 9 12.01 1.50 10.60
N ARG A 10 10.74 1.87 10.40
CA ARG A 10 9.59 1.23 11.07
C ARG A 10 8.64 0.47 10.13
N GLY A 11 8.93 0.46 8.84
CA GLY A 11 8.00 0.01 7.83
C GLY A 11 6.92 1.04 7.50
N CYS A 12 6.31 0.86 6.34
CA CYS A 12 5.16 1.64 5.89
C CYS A 12 3.89 1.21 6.61
N GLU A 13 3.00 2.17 6.83
CA GLU A 13 1.64 1.93 7.32
C GLU A 13 0.67 2.10 6.16
N TRP A 14 0.15 0.99 5.67
CA TRP A 14 -0.60 0.92 4.42
C TRP A 14 -2.09 1.13 4.67
N GLU A 15 -2.68 2.04 3.89
CA GLU A 15 -4.12 2.31 3.88
C GLU A 15 -4.69 1.88 2.53
N GLY A 16 -5.71 1.00 2.55
CA GLY A 16 -6.39 0.55 1.34
C GLY A 16 -7.25 1.67 0.75
N ARG A 17 -7.06 1.95 -0.55
CA ARG A 17 -7.76 3.04 -1.23
C ARG A 17 -8.72 2.56 -2.30
N GLU A 18 -8.32 1.53 -3.04
CA GLU A 18 -9.07 1.10 -4.23
C GLU A 18 -8.75 -0.37 -4.56
N VAL A 19 -9.71 -1.11 -5.11
CA VAL A 19 -9.48 -2.43 -5.71
C VAL A 19 -9.49 -2.26 -7.22
N LEU A 20 -8.40 -2.69 -7.85
CA LEU A 20 -8.18 -2.63 -9.28
C LEU A 20 -8.28 -4.03 -9.89
N GLU A 21 -8.88 -4.14 -11.07
CA GLU A 21 -8.86 -5.34 -11.88
C GLU A 21 -7.81 -5.20 -13.00
N VAL A 22 -6.79 -6.06 -12.97
CA VAL A 22 -5.74 -6.11 -13.98
C VAL A 22 -5.74 -7.49 -14.62
N GLY A 23 -6.33 -7.59 -15.81
CA GLY A 23 -6.54 -8.87 -16.49
C GLY A 23 -7.53 -9.74 -15.70
N ARG A 24 -7.04 -10.83 -15.08
CA ARG A 24 -7.83 -11.72 -14.21
C ARG A 24 -7.48 -11.58 -12.73
N GLU A 25 -6.58 -10.65 -12.39
CA GLU A 25 -6.10 -10.44 -11.03
C GLU A 25 -6.81 -9.24 -10.40
N ARG A 26 -7.18 -9.40 -9.12
CA ARG A 26 -7.73 -8.33 -8.29
C ARG A 26 -6.63 -7.83 -7.36
N LEU A 27 -6.21 -6.60 -7.55
CA LEU A 27 -5.15 -5.97 -6.78
C LEU A 27 -5.74 -4.89 -5.89
N LEU A 28 -5.34 -4.86 -4.63
CA LEU A 28 -5.62 -3.75 -3.74
C LEU A 28 -4.52 -2.69 -3.88
N HIS A 29 -4.90 -1.51 -4.35
CA HIS A 29 -4.05 -0.33 -4.28
C HIS A 29 -4.04 0.23 -2.86
N GLN A 30 -2.83 0.38 -2.32
CA GLN A 30 -2.62 0.95 -1.01
C GLN A 30 -1.63 2.10 -1.07
N CYS A 31 -1.89 3.14 -0.28
CA CYS A 31 -1.00 4.27 -0.09
C CYS A 31 -0.53 4.30 1.35
N CYS A 32 0.77 4.52 1.56
CA CYS A 32 1.32 4.70 2.89
C CYS A 32 0.90 6.08 3.43
N ARG A 33 0.09 6.11 4.49
CA ARG A 33 -0.39 7.37 5.11
C ARG A 33 0.72 8.24 5.72
N ARG A 34 1.94 7.71 5.82
CA ARG A 34 3.11 8.42 6.34
C ARG A 34 3.94 9.02 5.21
N CYS A 35 4.51 8.18 4.34
CA CYS A 35 5.46 8.62 3.32
C CYS A 35 4.86 8.83 1.92
N GLY A 36 3.60 8.46 1.69
CA GLY A 36 2.96 8.55 0.37
C GLY A 36 3.40 7.50 -0.64
N ALA A 37 4.19 6.50 -0.23
CA ALA A 37 4.55 5.39 -1.12
C ALA A 37 3.31 4.57 -1.52
N HIS A 38 3.33 4.01 -2.73
CA HIS A 38 2.25 3.19 -3.26
C HIS A 38 2.68 1.72 -3.34
N ARG A 39 1.74 0.80 -3.09
CA ARG A 39 1.91 -0.63 -3.37
C ARG A 39 0.62 -1.25 -3.91
N TYR A 40 0.77 -2.41 -4.54
CA TYR A 40 -0.32 -3.25 -5.01
C TYR A 40 -0.18 -4.62 -4.35
N ALA A 41 -1.16 -5.02 -3.56
CA ALA A 41 -1.21 -6.33 -2.90
C ALA A 41 -2.31 -7.18 -3.53
N ALA A 42 -2.21 -8.50 -3.49
CA ALA A 42 -3.32 -9.34 -3.93
C ALA A 42 -4.54 -9.11 -3.02
N ALA A 43 -5.73 -8.92 -3.60
CA ALA A 43 -6.94 -8.65 -2.81
C ALA A 43 -7.32 -9.82 -1.88
N ALA A 44 -6.82 -11.03 -2.16
CA ALA A 44 -7.04 -12.23 -1.35
C ALA A 44 -6.12 -12.32 -0.11
N GLU A 45 -5.11 -11.46 0.02
CA GLU A 45 -4.13 -11.49 1.12
C GLU A 45 -4.48 -10.54 2.28
N LEU A 46 -5.68 -9.96 2.28
CA LEU A 46 -6.18 -9.19 3.40
C LEU A 46 -6.89 -10.12 4.40
N PRO A 47 -6.57 -10.06 5.71
CA PRO A 47 -7.35 -10.74 6.74
C PRO A 47 -8.79 -10.23 6.82
#